data_AF-A0A9D7XD11-F1
#
_entry.id   AF-A0A9D7XD11-F1
#
_cell.length_a   1.000
_cell.length_b   1.000
_cell.length_c   1.000
_cell.angle_alpha   90.00
_cell.angle_beta   90.00
_cell.angle_gamma   90.00
#
_symmetry.space_group_name_H-M   'P 1'
#
loop_
_entity.id
_entity.type
_entity.pdbx_description
1 polymer ?
#
loop_
_entity_poly.entity_id
_entity_poly.type
_entity_poly.pdbx_seq_one_letter_code
_entity_poly.pdbx_strand_id
1 'polypeptide(L)'
;MIRICGWLLLALSIGSRLAAAEDVIYKCTRDGGTVTFSDKPCAEPRDMRQITIEPPPLPDITDIRPLCASEMGARLDIKSLDRKTLAAMSGVQRASTQDALAEYARAGSRAGARWGRDERQAVHLCLPTFADEIVEYVATTDGKLVQMRAGMVSYLNDPDTPRALLHRCEDTWNQCIAAPDANPDSCMSQMPTCAASEPWKGGRNCCPLQCKTAYQERREGGVAGKTAFLGALYDNPSCVPGVGAGQ
;
A
#
# COMPACT_ATOMS: atom_id res chain seq x y z
N MET A 1 32.71 -1.29 -69.49
CA MET A 1 32.66 -0.06 -68.68
C MET A 1 32.26 -0.44 -67.27
N ILE A 2 33.04 0.06 -66.31
CA ILE A 2 33.23 -0.41 -64.94
C ILE A 2 32.09 0.12 -64.04
N ARG A 3 31.51 -0.72 -63.16
CA ARG A 3 30.69 -0.26 -62.03
C ARG A 3 31.39 -0.60 -60.72
N ILE A 4 31.53 0.46 -59.92
CA ILE A 4 32.46 0.66 -58.82
C ILE A 4 31.87 0.15 -57.50
N CYS A 5 32.74 -0.48 -56.70
CA CYS A 5 32.58 -0.84 -55.30
C CYS A 5 32.48 0.36 -54.35
N GLY A 6 31.83 0.13 -53.20
CA GLY A 6 32.01 0.90 -51.95
C GLY A 6 30.86 1.88 -51.69
N TRP A 7 30.29 1.99 -50.50
CA TRP A 7 30.94 1.91 -49.18
C TRP A 7 29.96 1.41 -48.11
N LEU A 8 30.50 0.61 -47.18
CA LEU A 8 29.91 0.31 -45.88
C LEU A 8 29.68 1.60 -45.08
N LEU A 9 28.48 1.77 -44.55
CA LEU A 9 28.23 2.57 -43.34
C LEU A 9 27.60 1.64 -42.30
N LEU A 10 28.47 1.01 -41.51
CA LEU A 10 28.09 0.28 -40.31
C LEU A 10 27.89 1.33 -39.21
N ALA A 11 26.66 1.80 -39.02
CA ALA A 11 26.31 2.65 -37.89
C ALA A 11 26.31 1.78 -36.62
N LEU A 12 27.35 1.92 -35.81
CA LEU A 12 27.37 1.45 -34.42
C LEU A 12 26.30 2.24 -33.63
N SER A 13 25.08 1.73 -33.61
CA SER A 13 24.10 2.08 -32.58
C SER A 13 24.54 1.38 -31.29
N ILE A 14 25.39 2.07 -30.51
CA ILE A 14 25.58 1.77 -29.09
C ILE A 14 24.23 2.08 -28.43
N GLY A 15 23.35 1.09 -28.44
CA GLY A 15 22.15 1.11 -27.63
C GLY A 15 22.61 1.12 -26.19
N SER A 16 22.60 2.29 -25.56
CA SER A 16 22.57 2.42 -24.12
C SER A 16 21.38 1.60 -23.63
N ARG A 17 21.63 0.34 -23.27
CA ARG A 17 20.69 -0.44 -22.48
C ARG A 17 20.58 0.33 -21.18
N LEU A 18 19.53 1.15 -21.06
CA LEU A 18 18.90 1.41 -19.79
C LEU A 18 18.65 0.02 -19.21
N ALA A 19 19.56 -0.42 -18.34
CA ALA A 19 19.29 -1.53 -17.47
C ALA A 19 18.10 -1.06 -16.63
N ALA A 20 16.90 -1.45 -17.04
CA ALA A 20 15.81 -1.59 -16.11
C ALA A 20 16.40 -2.39 -14.96
N ALA A 21 16.47 -1.80 -13.77
CA ALA A 21 16.87 -2.54 -12.59
C ALA A 21 15.89 -3.70 -12.49
N GLU A 22 16.33 -4.91 -12.86
CA GLU A 22 15.56 -6.11 -12.61
C GLU A 22 15.44 -6.20 -11.08
N ASP A 23 14.20 -6.26 -10.57
CA ASP A 23 13.87 -6.37 -9.15
C ASP A 23 14.31 -7.75 -8.62
N VAL A 24 15.62 -7.94 -8.56
CA VAL A 24 16.26 -9.16 -8.11
C VAL A 24 16.56 -9.03 -6.63
N ILE A 25 15.95 -9.90 -5.82
CA ILE A 25 16.30 -10.05 -4.41
C ILE A 25 17.21 -11.26 -4.26
N TYR A 26 18.33 -11.09 -3.57
CA TYR A 26 19.28 -12.15 -3.28
C TYR A 26 18.99 -12.72 -1.89
N LYS A 27 18.71 -14.02 -1.82
CA LYS A 27 18.70 -14.77 -0.55
C LYS A 27 20.12 -15.24 -0.26
N CYS A 28 20.69 -14.75 0.83
CA CYS A 28 22.05 -15.01 1.28
C CYS A 28 22.02 -15.90 2.52
N THR A 29 22.65 -17.07 2.47
CA THR A 29 22.73 -18.02 3.60
C THR A 29 24.13 -18.01 4.19
N ARG A 30 24.34 -17.38 5.35
CA ARG A 30 25.68 -17.34 5.98
C ARG A 30 26.01 -18.64 6.70
N ASP A 31 27.30 -18.84 6.94
CA ASP A 31 27.81 -19.87 7.86
C ASP A 31 27.06 -19.82 9.20
N GLY A 32 26.46 -20.96 9.58
CA GLY A 32 25.53 -21.06 10.72
C GLY A 32 24.05 -21.14 10.32
N GLY A 33 23.72 -21.08 9.03
CA GLY A 33 22.35 -21.25 8.52
C GLY A 33 21.50 -19.97 8.53
N THR A 34 22.09 -18.84 8.92
CA THR A 34 21.39 -17.55 8.98
C THR A 34 21.08 -17.04 7.57
N VAL A 35 19.80 -16.89 7.27
CA VAL A 35 19.30 -16.36 6.00
C VAL A 35 19.14 -14.84 6.08
N THR A 36 19.58 -14.11 5.07
CA THR A 36 19.35 -12.67 4.90
C THR A 36 18.94 -12.36 3.46
N PHE A 37 18.11 -11.35 3.24
CA PHE A 37 17.68 -10.93 1.91
C PHE A 37 18.27 -9.55 1.57
N SER A 38 18.72 -9.37 0.34
CA SER A 38 19.48 -8.20 -0.09
C SER A 38 19.07 -7.78 -1.51
N ASP A 39 19.07 -6.48 -1.77
CA ASP A 39 18.94 -5.87 -3.11
C ASP A 39 20.27 -5.91 -3.89
N LYS A 40 21.34 -6.33 -3.22
CA LYS A 40 22.68 -6.53 -3.79
C LYS A 40 23.11 -8.00 -3.68
N PRO A 41 23.96 -8.48 -4.61
CA PRO A 41 24.54 -9.82 -4.52
C PRO A 41 25.15 -10.11 -3.14
N CYS A 42 25.02 -11.36 -2.69
CA CYS A 42 25.64 -11.80 -1.45
C CYS A 42 27.16 -11.66 -1.53
N ALA A 43 27.81 -11.46 -0.39
CA ALA A 43 29.27 -11.36 -0.32
C ALA A 43 29.96 -12.62 -0.88
N GLU A 44 29.37 -13.79 -0.67
CA GLU A 44 29.85 -15.06 -1.23
C GLU A 44 28.85 -15.69 -2.20
N PRO A 45 29.25 -16.02 -3.44
CA PRO A 45 28.35 -16.57 -4.45
C PRO A 45 27.76 -17.94 -4.09
N ARG A 46 28.48 -18.76 -3.32
CA ARG A 46 28.01 -20.10 -2.90
C ARG A 46 26.78 -20.06 -1.99
N ASP A 47 26.58 -18.94 -1.33
CA ASP A 47 25.52 -18.68 -0.37
C ASP A 47 24.34 -17.92 -0.98
N MET A 48 24.48 -17.57 -2.27
CA MET A 48 23.57 -16.70 -3.01
C MET A 48 22.56 -17.51 -3.79
N ARG A 49 21.29 -17.34 -3.46
CA ARG A 49 20.18 -17.74 -4.32
C ARG A 49 19.51 -16.49 -4.86
N GLN A 50 19.59 -16.31 -6.17
CA GLN A 50 18.85 -15.26 -6.86
C GLN A 50 17.36 -15.60 -6.79
N ILE A 51 16.59 -14.69 -6.22
CA ILE A 51 15.13 -14.70 -6.30
C ILE A 51 14.78 -13.64 -7.33
N THR A 52 14.58 -14.10 -8.56
CA THR A 52 13.90 -13.28 -9.56
C THR A 52 12.48 -13.14 -9.09
N ILE A 53 12.17 -11.97 -8.54
CA ILE A 53 10.79 -11.57 -8.37
C ILE A 53 10.42 -11.07 -9.76
N GLU A 54 9.72 -11.89 -10.54
CA GLU A 54 8.88 -11.30 -11.57
C GLU A 54 8.10 -10.20 -10.85
N PRO A 55 8.22 -8.92 -11.24
CA PRO A 55 7.44 -7.88 -10.60
C PRO A 55 6.03 -8.44 -10.61
N PRO A 56 5.43 -8.70 -9.43
CA PRO A 56 4.07 -9.18 -9.42
C PRO A 56 3.32 -8.18 -10.30
N PRO A 57 2.39 -8.62 -11.16
CA PRO A 57 1.44 -7.66 -11.71
C PRO A 57 1.04 -6.81 -10.52
N LEU A 58 1.26 -5.49 -10.60
CA LEU A 58 0.89 -4.57 -9.53
C LEU A 58 -0.45 -5.11 -9.02
N PRO A 59 -0.55 -5.56 -7.75
CA PRO A 59 -1.78 -6.16 -7.30
C PRO A 59 -2.86 -5.18 -7.74
N ASP A 60 -3.75 -5.67 -8.59
CA ASP A 60 -4.83 -4.84 -9.06
C ASP A 60 -5.55 -4.47 -7.76
N ILE A 61 -5.53 -3.18 -7.41
CA ILE A 61 -6.14 -2.66 -6.18
C ILE A 61 -7.68 -2.80 -6.23
N THR A 62 -8.21 -3.54 -7.21
CA THR A 62 -9.59 -4.02 -7.23
C THR A 62 -10.03 -4.78 -5.97
N ASP A 63 -9.12 -5.17 -5.06
CA ASP A 63 -9.47 -5.68 -3.72
C ASP A 63 -9.59 -4.63 -2.61
N ILE A 64 -9.21 -3.37 -2.84
CA ILE A 64 -9.80 -2.24 -2.10
C ILE A 64 -11.08 -1.88 -2.84
N ARG A 65 -12.10 -2.70 -2.65
CA ARG A 65 -13.40 -2.44 -3.26
C ARG A 65 -13.98 -1.18 -2.66
N PRO A 66 -14.36 -0.19 -3.48
CA PRO A 66 -15.22 0.87 -3.01
C PRO A 66 -16.44 0.24 -2.34
N LEU A 67 -16.61 0.48 -1.04
CA LEU A 67 -17.80 0.02 -0.33
C LEU A 67 -19.03 0.82 -0.76
N CYS A 68 -18.89 1.86 -1.59
CA CYS A 68 -19.98 2.61 -2.21
C CYS A 68 -21.10 1.77 -2.85
N ALA A 69 -20.85 0.50 -3.19
CA ALA A 69 -21.85 -0.44 -3.68
C ALA A 69 -22.12 -1.64 -2.74
N SER A 70 -21.35 -1.82 -1.67
CA SER A 70 -21.43 -2.98 -0.77
C SER A 70 -22.48 -2.81 0.34
N GLU A 71 -22.99 -3.92 0.90
CA GLU A 71 -23.92 -3.87 2.06
C GLU A 71 -23.30 -3.17 3.28
N MET A 72 -21.97 -3.19 3.40
CA MET A 72 -21.21 -2.59 4.51
C MET A 72 -20.82 -1.11 4.28
N GLY A 73 -21.22 -0.49 3.16
CA GLY A 73 -20.76 0.86 2.80
C GLY A 73 -21.80 1.96 2.92
N ALA A 74 -21.64 3.00 2.09
CA ALA A 74 -22.44 4.21 2.15
C ALA A 74 -23.89 4.02 1.63
N ARG A 75 -24.81 3.68 2.54
CA ARG A 75 -26.23 3.41 2.24
C ARG A 75 -27.18 4.55 2.55
N LEU A 76 -26.80 5.45 3.45
CA LEU A 76 -27.64 6.56 3.90
C LEU A 76 -27.46 7.76 2.97
N ASP A 77 -28.54 8.50 2.72
CA ASP A 77 -28.44 9.77 1.99
C ASP A 77 -27.50 10.72 2.77
N ILE A 78 -26.56 11.38 2.09
CA ILE A 78 -25.62 12.30 2.71
C ILE A 78 -26.30 13.39 3.56
N LYS A 79 -27.55 13.76 3.25
CA LYS A 79 -28.35 14.72 4.02
C LYS A 79 -28.67 14.24 5.43
N SER A 80 -28.64 12.93 5.67
CA SER A 80 -28.82 12.36 7.01
C SER A 80 -27.55 12.39 7.86
N LEU A 81 -26.40 12.77 7.29
CA LEU A 81 -25.17 13.04 8.03
C LEU A 81 -25.27 14.41 8.72
N ASP A 82 -26.14 14.48 9.72
CA ASP A 82 -26.48 15.72 10.41
C ASP A 82 -25.46 16.10 11.49
N ARG A 83 -25.66 17.27 12.10
CA ARG A 83 -24.76 17.76 13.18
C ARG A 83 -24.69 16.81 14.36
N LYS A 84 -25.79 16.13 14.70
CA LYS A 84 -25.83 15.20 15.83
C LYS A 84 -24.97 13.96 15.54
N THR A 85 -25.07 13.45 14.32
CA THR A 85 -24.32 12.31 13.82
C THR A 85 -22.82 12.61 13.75
N LEU A 86 -22.45 13.79 13.23
CA LEU A 86 -21.07 14.28 13.25
C LEU A 86 -20.55 14.47 14.68
N ALA A 87 -21.39 15.00 15.58
CA ALA A 87 -21.04 15.23 16.98
C ALA A 87 -20.76 13.93 17.77
N ALA A 88 -21.29 12.80 17.31
CA ALA A 88 -21.03 11.48 17.90
C ALA A 88 -19.69 10.86 17.46
N MET A 89 -18.99 11.46 16.49
CA MET A 89 -17.65 11.02 16.06
C MET A 89 -16.56 11.58 16.98
N SER A 90 -15.40 10.93 17.01
CA SER A 90 -14.19 11.51 17.61
C SER A 90 -13.85 12.85 16.95
N GLY A 91 -13.17 13.75 17.66
CA GLY A 91 -12.82 15.07 17.10
C GLY A 91 -12.01 14.98 15.81
N VAL A 92 -11.07 14.02 15.74
CA VAL A 92 -10.19 13.80 14.58
C VAL A 92 -10.91 13.14 13.40
N GLN A 93 -11.79 12.16 13.66
CA GLN A 93 -12.61 11.54 12.60
C GLN A 93 -13.61 12.56 12.03
N ARG A 94 -14.20 13.39 12.89
CA ARG A 94 -15.10 14.47 12.47
C ARG A 94 -14.41 15.48 11.58
N ALA A 95 -13.19 15.91 11.94
CA ALA A 95 -12.39 16.82 11.13
C ALA A 95 -12.14 16.24 9.73
N SER A 96 -11.69 14.99 9.66
CA SER A 96 -11.46 14.28 8.37
C SER A 96 -12.74 14.15 7.53
N THR A 97 -13.86 13.83 8.17
CA THR A 97 -15.17 13.77 7.50
C THR A 97 -15.55 15.14 6.95
N GLN A 98 -15.32 16.21 7.72
CA GLN A 98 -15.60 17.59 7.30
C GLN A 98 -14.67 18.04 6.16
N ASP A 99 -13.41 17.63 6.16
CA ASP A 99 -12.46 17.95 5.09
C ASP A 99 -12.91 17.34 3.76
N ALA A 100 -13.31 16.07 3.76
CA ALA A 100 -13.88 15.41 2.57
C ALA A 100 -15.16 16.08 2.08
N LEU A 101 -16.07 16.43 2.99
CA LEU A 101 -17.30 17.16 2.65
C LEU A 101 -17.00 18.57 2.11
N ALA A 102 -15.99 19.25 2.63
CA ALA A 102 -15.56 20.56 2.15
C ALA A 102 -14.94 20.47 0.76
N GLU A 103 -14.09 19.46 0.51
CA GLU A 103 -13.56 19.17 -0.82
C GLU A 103 -14.69 18.89 -1.82
N TYR A 104 -15.67 18.07 -1.43
CA TYR A 104 -16.83 17.76 -2.24
C TYR A 104 -17.69 18.99 -2.55
N ALA A 105 -17.93 19.84 -1.55
CA ALA A 105 -18.66 21.09 -1.74
C ALA A 105 -17.92 22.02 -2.71
N ARG A 106 -16.58 22.13 -2.59
CA ARG A 106 -15.73 22.90 -3.52
C ARG A 106 -15.78 22.35 -4.95
N ALA A 107 -15.81 21.03 -5.10
CA ALA A 107 -15.91 20.35 -6.39
C ALA A 107 -17.32 20.40 -6.99
N GLY A 108 -18.30 21.02 -6.32
CA GLY A 108 -19.68 21.12 -6.80
C GLY A 108 -20.49 19.85 -6.52
N SER A 109 -21.05 19.76 -5.32
CA SER A 109 -21.86 18.63 -4.84
C SER A 109 -22.98 18.21 -5.82
N ARG A 110 -23.27 16.91 -5.87
CA ARG A 110 -24.21 16.27 -6.82
C ARG A 110 -25.21 15.38 -6.08
N ALA A 111 -26.31 15.09 -6.76
CA ALA A 111 -27.28 14.10 -6.29
C ALA A 111 -26.65 12.70 -6.23
N GLY A 112 -27.15 11.86 -5.32
CA GLY A 112 -26.64 10.49 -5.16
C GLY A 112 -25.44 10.35 -4.23
N ALA A 113 -25.00 11.43 -3.57
CA ALA A 113 -24.04 11.36 -2.49
C ALA A 113 -24.62 10.57 -1.30
N ARG A 114 -23.84 9.64 -0.78
CA ARG A 114 -24.24 8.72 0.29
C ARG A 114 -23.17 8.64 1.37
N TRP A 115 -23.55 8.20 2.56
CA TRP A 115 -22.62 7.88 3.63
C TRP A 115 -23.01 6.63 4.41
N GLY A 116 -22.09 6.10 5.19
CA GLY A 116 -22.30 4.94 6.06
C GLY A 116 -21.15 4.74 7.04
N ARG A 117 -21.28 3.73 7.91
CA ARG A 117 -20.19 3.27 8.79
C ARG A 117 -20.00 1.78 8.64
N ASP A 118 -18.74 1.36 8.63
CA ASP A 118 -18.38 -0.07 8.67
C ASP A 118 -18.32 -0.60 10.12
N GLU A 119 -17.97 -1.88 10.25
CA GLU A 119 -17.81 -2.56 11.54
C GLU A 119 -16.70 -1.95 12.41
N ARG A 120 -15.71 -1.30 11.78
CA ARG A 120 -14.61 -0.61 12.46
C ARG A 120 -14.97 0.83 12.81
N GLN A 121 -16.23 1.24 12.61
CA GLN A 121 -16.73 2.60 12.80
C GLN A 121 -16.05 3.64 11.89
N ALA A 122 -15.38 3.23 10.82
CA ALA A 122 -14.90 4.14 9.78
C ALA A 122 -16.10 4.74 9.04
N VAL A 123 -16.01 6.03 8.71
CA VAL A 123 -17.08 6.74 7.99
C VAL A 123 -16.76 6.69 6.50
N HIS A 124 -17.65 6.09 5.73
CA HIS A 124 -17.56 6.01 4.27
C HIS A 124 -18.42 7.12 3.67
N LEU A 125 -17.84 7.93 2.78
CA LEU A 125 -18.53 8.97 2.02
C LEU A 125 -18.39 8.66 0.53
N CYS A 126 -19.51 8.40 -0.14
CA CYS A 126 -19.54 8.06 -1.55
C CYS A 126 -20.09 9.22 -2.33
N LEU A 127 -19.19 9.93 -3.01
CA LEU A 127 -19.40 11.28 -3.50
C LEU A 127 -19.28 11.29 -5.04
N PRO A 128 -20.40 11.46 -5.78
CA PRO A 128 -20.39 11.52 -7.24
C PRO A 128 -19.68 12.77 -7.77
N THR A 129 -18.81 12.59 -8.76
CA THR A 129 -18.08 13.67 -9.43
C THR A 129 -18.74 14.08 -10.75
N PHE A 130 -18.17 15.07 -11.44
CA PHE A 130 -18.61 15.50 -12.77
C PHE A 130 -18.30 14.52 -13.90
N ALA A 131 -17.38 13.59 -13.68
CA ALA A 131 -16.99 12.60 -14.68
C ALA A 131 -17.89 11.34 -14.61
N ASP A 132 -19.04 11.42 -13.93
CA ASP A 132 -19.89 10.29 -13.55
C ASP A 132 -19.16 9.19 -12.77
N GLU A 133 -18.01 9.54 -12.16
CA GLU A 133 -17.25 8.67 -11.27
C GLU A 133 -17.71 8.87 -9.83
N ILE A 134 -17.75 7.79 -9.04
CA ILE A 134 -17.89 7.86 -7.58
C ILE A 134 -16.50 7.85 -6.98
N VAL A 135 -16.22 8.86 -6.14
CA VAL A 135 -15.05 8.86 -5.25
C VAL A 135 -15.52 8.47 -3.86
N GLU A 136 -14.83 7.51 -3.27
CA GLU A 136 -15.04 7.14 -1.88
C GLU A 136 -14.03 7.84 -1.00
N TYR A 137 -14.49 8.47 0.07
CA TYR A 137 -13.63 8.93 1.15
C TYR A 137 -13.91 8.09 2.38
N VAL A 138 -12.86 7.61 3.04
CA VAL A 138 -12.94 6.83 4.28
C VAL A 138 -12.25 7.62 5.39
N ALA A 139 -13.04 8.09 6.35
CA ALA A 139 -12.56 8.75 7.55
C ALA A 139 -12.53 7.76 8.71
N THR A 140 -11.35 7.29 9.08
CA THR A 140 -11.14 6.31 10.15
C THR A 140 -11.22 6.97 11.53
N THR A 141 -11.41 6.16 12.57
CA THR A 141 -11.60 6.67 13.95
C THR A 141 -10.38 7.37 14.53
N ASP A 142 -9.19 7.03 14.04
CA ASP A 142 -7.90 7.68 14.34
C ASP A 142 -7.68 8.98 13.54
N GLY A 143 -8.59 9.33 12.64
CA GLY A 143 -8.55 10.59 11.88
C GLY A 143 -7.74 10.51 10.59
N LYS A 144 -7.39 9.32 10.08
CA LYS A 144 -6.92 9.23 8.69
C LYS A 144 -8.09 9.43 7.73
N LEU A 145 -7.78 10.08 6.62
CA LEU A 145 -8.67 10.32 5.50
C LEU A 145 -8.08 9.67 4.26
N VAL A 146 -8.76 8.63 3.80
CA VAL A 146 -8.37 7.87 2.61
C VAL A 146 -9.33 8.24 1.49
N GLN A 147 -8.82 8.44 0.29
CA GLN A 147 -9.58 8.63 -0.94
C GLN A 147 -9.39 7.41 -1.84
N MET A 148 -10.48 6.85 -2.34
CA MET A 148 -10.48 5.78 -3.33
C MET A 148 -11.13 6.29 -4.60
N ARG A 149 -10.39 6.29 -5.71
CA ARG A 149 -10.83 6.79 -7.00
C ARG A 149 -10.24 5.95 -8.13
N ALA A 150 -11.09 5.40 -8.99
CA ALA A 150 -10.67 4.63 -10.17
C ALA A 150 -9.63 3.54 -9.86
N GLY A 151 -9.79 2.82 -8.75
CA GLY A 151 -8.86 1.79 -8.30
C GLY A 151 -7.55 2.32 -7.71
N MET A 152 -7.39 3.64 -7.54
CA MET A 152 -6.28 4.24 -6.79
C MET A 152 -6.72 4.59 -5.38
N VAL A 153 -5.82 4.35 -4.42
CA VAL A 153 -5.99 4.73 -3.02
C VAL A 153 -4.95 5.77 -2.65
N SER A 154 -5.43 6.91 -2.16
CA SER A 154 -4.63 8.06 -1.74
C SER A 154 -4.93 8.39 -0.28
N TYR A 155 -3.92 8.79 0.48
CA TYR A 155 -4.08 9.24 1.85
C TYR A 155 -3.98 10.77 1.89
N LEU A 156 -5.05 11.45 2.28
CA LEU A 156 -5.18 12.90 2.13
C LEU A 156 -4.63 13.69 3.32
N ASN A 157 -4.64 13.12 4.52
CA ASN A 157 -4.15 13.77 5.74
C ASN A 157 -3.25 12.86 6.59
N ASP A 158 -2.69 11.82 5.98
CA ASP A 158 -1.75 10.90 6.64
C ASP A 158 -0.35 11.52 6.63
N PRO A 159 0.28 11.74 7.79
CA PRO A 159 1.54 12.45 7.85
C PRO A 159 2.67 11.66 7.16
N ASP A 160 3.57 12.34 6.46
CA ASP A 160 4.76 11.76 5.84
C ASP A 160 5.79 11.34 6.92
N THR A 161 5.46 10.31 7.70
CA THR A 161 6.28 9.80 8.80
C THR A 161 6.43 8.28 8.73
N PRO A 162 7.53 7.71 9.26
CA PRO A 162 7.68 6.26 9.40
C PRO A 162 6.51 5.57 10.10
N ARG A 163 5.96 6.20 11.14
CA ARG A 163 4.81 5.66 11.89
C ARG A 163 3.55 5.58 11.02
N ALA A 164 3.29 6.58 10.18
CA ALA A 164 2.18 6.54 9.23
C ALA A 164 2.33 5.38 8.23
N LEU A 165 3.54 5.18 7.68
CA LEU A 165 3.79 4.04 6.80
C LEU A 165 3.57 2.69 7.49
N LEU A 166 3.97 2.57 8.75
CA LEU A 166 3.68 1.38 9.56
C LEU A 166 2.18 1.09 9.59
N HIS A 167 1.37 2.10 9.90
CA HIS A 167 -0.08 1.94 9.91
C HIS A 167 -0.66 1.62 8.54
N ARG A 168 -0.18 2.24 7.46
CA ARG A 168 -0.63 1.90 6.09
C ARG A 168 -0.32 0.45 5.72
N CYS A 169 0.86 -0.05 6.11
CA CYS A 169 1.24 -1.44 5.93
C CYS A 169 0.29 -2.37 6.71
N GLU A 170 -0.02 -2.03 7.97
CA GLU A 170 -0.97 -2.78 8.80
C GLU A 170 -2.39 -2.76 8.22
N ASP A 171 -2.89 -1.60 7.80
CA ASP A 171 -4.23 -1.42 7.24
C ASP A 171 -4.39 -2.24 5.95
N THR A 172 -3.38 -2.22 5.08
CA THR A 172 -3.36 -3.03 3.84
C THR A 172 -3.44 -4.53 4.15
N TRP A 173 -2.69 -5.00 5.15
CA TRP A 173 -2.77 -6.38 5.60
C TRP A 173 -4.13 -6.75 6.18
N ASN A 174 -4.65 -5.90 7.08
CA ASN A 174 -5.92 -6.09 7.76
C ASN A 174 -7.11 -6.09 6.79
N GLN A 175 -6.96 -5.48 5.62
CA GLN A 175 -7.94 -5.56 4.53
C GLN A 175 -7.83 -6.90 3.81
N CYS A 176 -6.62 -7.31 3.42
CA CYS A 176 -6.42 -8.60 2.77
C CYS A 176 -6.96 -9.76 3.61
N ILE A 177 -6.63 -9.80 4.91
CA ILE A 177 -7.02 -10.91 5.78
C ILE A 177 -8.52 -10.93 6.13
N ALA A 178 -9.25 -9.86 5.83
CA ALA A 178 -10.69 -9.81 6.01
C ALA A 178 -11.46 -10.46 4.85
N ALA A 179 -10.79 -10.72 3.71
CA ALA A 179 -11.43 -11.41 2.59
C ALA A 179 -11.69 -12.89 2.90
N PRO A 180 -12.80 -13.47 2.40
CA PRO A 180 -13.04 -14.90 2.49
C PRO A 180 -11.87 -15.69 1.89
N ASP A 181 -11.48 -16.79 2.54
CA ASP A 181 -10.39 -17.68 2.12
C ASP A 181 -8.97 -17.06 2.11
N ALA A 182 -8.82 -15.80 2.53
CA ALA A 182 -7.52 -15.18 2.69
C ALA A 182 -6.71 -15.88 3.79
N ASN A 183 -5.41 -16.08 3.53
CA ASN A 183 -4.49 -16.57 4.55
C ASN A 183 -3.33 -15.58 4.74
N PRO A 184 -2.74 -15.54 5.95
CA PRO A 184 -1.64 -14.62 6.27
C PRO A 184 -0.50 -14.65 5.25
N ASP A 185 -0.03 -15.84 4.88
CA ASP A 185 1.15 -15.98 4.02
C ASP A 185 0.87 -15.42 2.60
N SER A 186 -0.33 -15.63 2.07
CA SER A 186 -0.78 -15.01 0.80
C SER A 186 -0.95 -13.49 0.90
N CYS A 187 -1.38 -12.96 2.05
CA CYS A 187 -1.46 -11.53 2.23
C CYS A 187 -0.06 -10.91 2.23
N MET A 188 0.93 -11.55 2.86
CA MET A 188 2.29 -11.02 2.90
C MET A 188 2.93 -10.96 1.52
N SER A 189 2.73 -11.99 0.72
CA SER A 189 3.33 -12.08 -0.61
C SER A 189 2.76 -11.03 -1.57
N GLN A 190 1.46 -10.76 -1.47
CA GLN A 190 0.76 -9.85 -2.39
C GLN A 190 0.94 -8.36 -2.08
N MET A 191 1.33 -8.00 -0.85
CA MET A 191 1.50 -6.58 -0.52
C MET A 191 2.61 -5.92 -1.36
N PRO A 192 2.40 -4.70 -1.89
CA PRO A 192 3.45 -3.96 -2.59
C PRO A 192 4.68 -3.71 -1.71
N THR A 193 5.88 -3.88 -2.25
CA THR A 193 7.13 -3.49 -1.58
C THR A 193 7.40 -2.01 -1.81
N CYS A 194 7.82 -1.28 -0.78
CA CYS A 194 8.17 0.13 -0.91
C CYS A 194 9.45 0.34 -1.74
N ALA A 195 9.43 1.26 -2.71
CA ALA A 195 10.53 1.46 -3.67
C ALA A 195 11.57 2.53 -3.27
N ALA A 196 11.26 3.38 -2.29
CA ALA A 196 12.05 4.57 -1.96
C ALA A 196 12.76 4.45 -0.61
N SER A 197 13.80 5.27 -0.40
CA SER A 197 14.53 5.42 0.86
C SER A 197 13.72 6.10 1.96
N GLU A 198 12.80 6.99 1.59
CA GLU A 198 11.79 7.60 2.47
C GLU A 198 10.39 7.16 2.03
N PRO A 199 10.04 5.88 2.21
CA PRO A 199 8.83 5.29 1.63
C PRO A 199 7.52 5.83 2.21
N TRP A 200 7.61 6.60 3.30
CA TRP A 200 6.44 7.24 3.90
C TRP A 200 5.96 8.47 3.13
N LYS A 201 6.81 9.11 2.31
CA LYS A 201 6.46 10.32 1.56
C LYS A 201 5.48 10.02 0.43
N GLY A 202 4.42 10.84 0.32
CA GLY A 202 3.44 10.73 -0.77
C GLY A 202 2.42 9.59 -0.60
N GLY A 203 2.24 9.09 0.63
CA GLY A 203 1.06 8.34 1.03
C GLY A 203 0.78 7.02 0.29
N ARG A 204 1.77 6.35 -0.29
CA ARG A 204 1.53 5.07 -0.99
C ARG A 204 1.34 3.90 -0.01
N ASN A 205 0.47 2.97 -0.40
CA ASN A 205 0.33 1.67 0.26
C ASN A 205 1.43 0.72 -0.18
N CYS A 206 2.31 0.44 0.77
CA CYS A 206 3.36 -0.54 0.62
C CYS A 206 3.85 -0.98 2.00
N CYS A 207 4.53 -2.11 2.04
CA CYS A 207 5.28 -2.54 3.21
C CYS A 207 6.79 -2.53 2.89
N PRO A 208 7.63 -2.04 3.80
CA PRO A 208 9.08 -2.16 3.66
C PRO A 208 9.49 -3.62 3.47
N LEU A 209 10.53 -3.86 2.67
CA LEU A 209 11.05 -5.21 2.43
C LEU A 209 11.44 -5.89 3.75
N GLN A 210 11.98 -5.13 4.69
CA GLN A 210 12.35 -5.59 6.02
C GLN A 210 11.17 -6.20 6.77
N CYS A 211 9.94 -5.72 6.55
CA CYS A 211 8.74 -6.27 7.16
C CYS A 211 8.37 -7.64 6.60
N LYS A 212 8.58 -7.86 5.30
CA LYS A 212 8.43 -9.19 4.67
C LYS A 212 9.44 -10.18 5.22
N THR A 213 10.70 -9.77 5.34
CA THR A 213 11.76 -10.58 5.93
C THR A 213 11.46 -10.95 7.38
N ALA A 214 11.16 -9.95 8.22
CA ALA A 214 10.89 -10.13 9.64
C ALA A 214 9.63 -10.99 9.92
N TYR A 215 8.61 -10.91 9.04
CA TYR A 215 7.47 -11.80 9.06
C TYR A 215 7.89 -13.25 8.79
N GLN A 216 8.62 -13.48 7.69
CA GLN A 216 9.03 -14.82 7.28
C GLN A 216 9.92 -15.50 8.32
N GLU A 217 10.89 -14.79 8.89
CA GLU A 217 11.74 -15.32 9.97
C GLU A 217 10.90 -15.80 11.17
N ARG A 218 9.86 -15.04 11.56
CA ARG A 218 8.93 -15.45 12.62
C ARG A 218 8.09 -16.66 12.21
N ARG A 219 7.64 -16.74 10.95
CA ARG A 219 6.90 -17.90 10.44
C ARG A 219 7.75 -19.16 10.44
N GLU A 220 9.01 -19.08 10.02
CA GLU A 220 9.98 -20.19 10.07
C GLU A 220 10.27 -20.62 11.51
N GLY A 221 10.24 -19.68 12.46
CA GLY A 221 10.28 -19.95 13.90
C GLY A 221 8.99 -20.56 14.49
N GLY A 222 7.97 -20.83 13.67
CA GLY A 222 6.71 -21.45 14.09
C GLY A 222 5.66 -20.48 14.65
N VAL A 223 5.87 -19.16 14.56
CA VAL A 223 4.91 -18.16 15.02
C VAL A 223 3.72 -18.09 14.05
N ALA A 224 2.49 -18.05 14.58
CA ALA A 224 1.27 -17.94 13.78
C ALA A 224 1.23 -16.64 12.95
N GLY A 225 0.63 -16.68 11.76
CA GLY A 225 0.68 -15.60 10.77
C GLY A 225 0.37 -14.19 11.29
N LYS A 226 -0.81 -13.98 11.87
CA LYS A 226 -1.17 -12.65 12.41
C LYS A 226 -0.19 -12.17 13.48
N THR A 227 0.24 -13.05 14.37
CA THR A 227 1.22 -12.75 15.42
C THR A 227 2.60 -12.44 14.83
N ALA A 228 3.02 -13.17 13.81
CA ALA A 228 4.27 -12.94 13.09
C ALA A 228 4.28 -11.55 12.43
N PHE A 229 3.16 -11.16 11.81
CA PHE A 229 3.00 -9.87 11.17
C PHE A 229 3.03 -8.71 12.17
N LEU A 230 2.20 -8.77 13.21
CA LEU A 230 2.17 -7.73 14.23
C LEU A 230 3.51 -7.62 14.98
N GLY A 231 4.16 -8.76 15.25
CA GLY A 231 5.50 -8.76 15.84
C GLY A 231 6.54 -8.09 14.94
N ALA A 232 6.52 -8.34 13.63
CA ALA A 232 7.43 -7.66 12.71
C ALA A 232 7.24 -6.14 12.72
N LEU A 233 6.00 -5.66 12.78
CA LEU A 233 5.69 -4.22 12.78
C LEU A 233 6.01 -3.53 14.12
N TYR A 234 5.64 -4.16 15.24
CA TYR A 234 5.55 -3.48 16.54
C TYR A 234 6.61 -3.91 17.56
N ASP A 235 7.22 -5.09 17.40
CA ASP A 235 8.33 -5.47 18.29
C ASP A 235 9.52 -4.54 18.06
N ASN A 236 10.41 -4.48 19.04
CA ASN A 236 11.66 -3.72 18.92
C ASN A 236 12.81 -4.63 18.44
N PRO A 237 13.52 -4.29 17.36
CA PRO A 237 13.27 -3.16 16.46
C PRO A 237 12.11 -3.41 15.49
N SER A 238 11.37 -2.33 15.19
CA SER A 238 10.33 -2.37 14.17
C SER A 238 10.97 -2.63 12.81
N CYS A 239 10.29 -3.41 11.97
CA CYS A 239 10.71 -3.60 10.59
C CYS A 239 10.56 -2.33 9.73
N VAL A 240 9.85 -1.29 10.19
CA VAL A 240 9.67 -0.04 9.45
C VAL A 240 10.84 0.90 9.76
N PRO A 241 11.65 1.29 8.75
CA PRO A 241 12.80 2.17 8.98
C PRO A 241 12.38 3.49 9.62
N GLY A 242 13.07 3.90 10.69
CA GLY A 242 12.78 5.14 11.41
C GLY A 242 11.70 5.03 12.50
N VAL A 243 11.10 3.85 12.69
CA VAL A 243 10.25 3.56 13.86
C VAL A 243 11.12 3.00 14.98
N GLY A 244 11.49 3.87 15.94
CA GLY A 244 12.21 3.47 17.15
C GLY A 244 11.26 3.00 18.26
N ALA A 245 11.75 2.14 19.16
CA ALA A 245 11.02 1.75 20.35
C ALA A 245 10.80 2.94 21.29
N GLY A 246 9.53 3.22 21.58
CA GLY A 246 9.11 4.26 22.51
C GLY A 246 8.74 5.57 21.83
N GLN A 247 7.62 5.57 21.11
CA GLN A 247 6.73 6.72 20.95
C GLN A 247 5.30 6.20 20.89
#